data_AF-A0A257X0V9-F1
#
_entry.id   AF-A0A257X0V9-F1
#
_cell.length_a   1.000
_cell.length_b   1.000
_cell.length_c   1.000
_cell.angle_alpha   90.00
_cell.angle_beta   90.00
_cell.angle_gamma   90.00
#
_symmetry.space_group_name_H-M   'P 1'
#
loop_
_entity.id
_entity.type
_entity.pdbx_description
1 polymer ?
#
loop_
_entity_poly.entity_id
_entity_poly.type
_entity_poly.pdbx_seq_one_letter_code
_entity_poly.pdbx_strand_id
1 'polypeptide(L)' 'MHPTILILCTGNSCRSHLAEGILRRALGDGFTVASAGSKPAGYVHPLAIKAMEEIGIDISAHHSKHLNEFLNQDIE' A
#
# COMPACT_ATOMS: atom_id res chain seq x y z
N MET A 1 -19.90 2.53 3.98
CA MET A 1 -18.58 1.90 4.15
C MET A 1 -17.99 1.78 2.76
N HIS A 2 -16.82 2.35 2.49
CA HIS A 2 -16.22 2.26 1.15
C HIS A 2 -15.58 0.88 0.97
N PRO A 3 -15.73 0.25 -0.21
CA PRO A 3 -15.08 -1.02 -0.50
C PRO A 3 -13.56 -0.91 -0.35
N THR A 4 -12.93 -1.99 0.10
CA THR A 4 -11.50 -2.02 0.41
C THR A 4 -10.73 -2.79 -0.65
N ILE A 5 -9.77 -2.13 -1.28
CA ILE A 5 -8.81 -2.75 -2.19
C ILE A 5 -7.52 -3.05 -1.42
N LEU A 6 -7.17 -4.33 -1.30
CA LEU A 6 -5.94 -4.79 -0.64
C LEU A 6 -4.90 -5.25 -1.67
N ILE A 7 -3.78 -4.53 -1.77
CA ILE A 7 -2.67 -4.92 -2.65
C ILE A 7 -1.63 -5.74 -1.89
N LEU A 8 -1.31 -6.93 -2.40
CA LEU A 8 -0.37 -7.85 -1.77
C LEU A 8 0.95 -7.95 -2.53
N CYS A 9 2.05 -7.97 -1.78
CA CYS A 9 3.33 -8.50 -2.28
C CYS A 9 4.06 -9.27 -1.16
N THR A 10 5.22 -9.86 -1.40
CA THR A 10 5.91 -10.63 -0.36
C THR A 10 6.38 -9.73 0.79
N GLY A 11 7.20 -8.71 0.47
CA GLY A 11 7.90 -7.89 1.45
C GLY A 11 7.15 -6.68 1.98
N ASN A 12 6.02 -6.30 1.35
CA ASN A 12 5.36 -5.00 1.56
C ASN A 12 6.39 -3.87 1.77
N SER A 13 7.26 -3.69 0.77
CA SER A 13 8.39 -2.75 0.84
C SER A 13 8.52 -1.91 -0.44
N CYS A 14 8.26 -2.49 -1.61
CA CYS A 14 8.26 -1.76 -2.89
C CYS A 14 6.90 -1.79 -3.57
N ARG A 15 6.64 -2.85 -4.36
CA ARG A 15 5.56 -2.93 -5.36
C ARG A 15 4.18 -2.60 -4.80
N SER A 16 3.84 -3.15 -3.63
CA SER A 16 2.50 -2.92 -3.07
C SER A 16 2.33 -1.51 -2.50
N HIS A 17 3.39 -0.83 -2.05
CA HIS A 17 3.31 0.60 -1.67
C HIS A 17 3.21 1.53 -2.89
N LEU A 18 3.90 1.20 -3.99
CA LEU A 18 3.75 1.93 -5.26
C LEU A 18 2.28 1.88 -5.72
N ALA A 19 1.71 0.68 -5.74
CA ALA A 19 0.31 0.48 -6.14
C ALA A 19 -0.68 1.18 -5.19
N GLU A 20 -0.47 1.09 -3.87
CA GLU A 20 -1.31 1.79 -2.88
C GLU A 20 -1.31 3.31 -3.11
N GLY A 21 -0.13 3.93 -3.27
CA GLY A 21 -0.03 5.37 -3.50
C GLY A 21 -0.69 5.82 -4.80
N ILE A 22 -0.48 5.06 -5.89
CA ILE A 22 -1.10 5.35 -7.20
C ILE A 22 -2.62 5.26 -7.12
N LEU A 23 -3.15 4.19 -6.52
CA LEU A 23 -4.59 3.94 -6.44
C LEU A 23 -5.29 4.93 -5.51
N ARG A 24 -4.68 5.30 -4.38
CA ARG A 24 -5.22 6.36 -3.50
C ARG A 24 -5.41 7.68 -4.26
N ARG A 25 -4.41 8.08 -5.06
CA ARG A 25 -4.51 9.30 -5.87
C ARG A 25 -5.56 9.19 -6.98
N ALA A 26 -5.65 8.03 -7.63
CA ALA A 26 -6.53 7.83 -8.78
C ALA A 26 -8.01 7.68 -8.40
N LEU A 27 -8.31 7.01 -7.28
CA LEU A 27 -9.67 6.66 -6.88
C LEU A 27 -10.31 7.66 -5.92
N GLY A 28 -9.53 8.54 -5.28
CA GLY A 28 -10.01 9.49 -4.29
C GLY A 28 -10.69 8.79 -3.11
N ASP A 29 -11.75 9.40 -2.57
CA ASP A 29 -12.39 8.95 -1.33
C ASP A 29 -13.40 7.81 -1.51
N GLY A 30 -13.64 7.34 -2.75
CA GLY A 30 -14.63 6.29 -3.03
C GLY A 30 -14.22 4.89 -2.62
N PHE A 31 -12.94 4.68 -2.31
CA PHE A 31 -12.36 3.38 -1.96
C PHE A 31 -11.38 3.50 -0.80
N THR A 32 -11.36 2.49 0.06
CA THR A 32 -10.26 2.31 1.01
C THR A 32 -9.16 1.53 0.31
N VAL A 33 -7.96 2.12 0.17
CA VAL A 33 -6.83 1.43 -0.48
C VAL A 33 -5.75 1.15 0.56
N ALA A 34 -5.35 -0.11 0.68
CA ALA A 34 -4.32 -0.57 1.60
C ALA A 34 -3.37 -1.57 0.94
N SER A 35 -2.16 -1.73 1.49
CA SER A 35 -1.24 -2.80 1.08
C SER A 35 -0.76 -3.64 2.23
N ALA A 36 -0.36 -4.88 1.94
CA ALA A 36 0.24 -5.78 2.92
C ALA A 36 1.20 -6.79 2.27
N GLY A 37 1.81 -7.65 3.09
CA GLY A 37 2.59 -8.77 2.59
C GLY A 37 2.65 -10.01 3.47
N SER A 38 3.12 -11.11 2.87
CA SER A 38 3.24 -12.42 3.55
C SER A 38 4.52 -12.57 4.35
N LYS A 39 5.55 -11.76 4.07
CA LYS A 39 6.79 -11.69 4.84
C LYS A 39 7.29 -10.23 4.85
N PRO A 40 6.65 -9.34 5.62
CA PRO A 40 6.97 -7.91 5.64
C PRO A 40 8.45 -7.66 5.92
N ALA A 41 9.02 -6.71 5.20
CA ALA A 41 10.42 -6.32 5.33
C ALA A 41 10.63 -5.39 6.53
N GLY A 42 9.56 -4.77 7.04
CA GLY A 42 9.61 -3.82 8.16
C GLY A 42 9.94 -2.38 7.76
N TYR A 43 10.10 -2.09 6.47
CA TYR A 43 10.37 -0.75 5.95
C TYR A 43 9.80 -0.55 4.54
N VAL A 44 9.55 0.70 4.18
CA VAL A 44 9.28 1.13 2.81
C VAL A 44 10.61 1.36 2.10
N HIS A 45 10.81 0.74 0.95
CA HIS A 45 12.09 0.79 0.27
C HIS A 45 12.40 2.23 -0.21
N PRO A 46 13.60 2.78 0.06
CA PRO A 46 13.92 4.17 -0.29
C PRO A 46 13.75 4.50 -1.78
N LEU A 47 14.11 3.58 -2.67
CA LEU A 47 13.89 3.76 -4.11
C LEU A 47 12.41 3.76 -4.51
N ALA A 48 11.53 3.11 -3.75
CA ALA A 48 10.09 3.18 -3.99
C ALA A 48 9.55 4.56 -3.61
N ILE A 49 10.01 5.13 -2.49
CA ILE A 49 9.68 6.50 -2.08
C ILE A 49 10.14 7.48 -3.17
N LYS A 50 11.40 7.40 -3.58
CA LYS A 50 11.97 8.25 -4.63
C LYS A 50 11.21 8.16 -5.95
N ALA A 51 10.85 6.95 -6.40
CA ALA A 51 10.10 6.76 -7.63
C ALA A 51 8.69 7.37 -7.57
N MET A 52 8.06 7.38 -6.39
CA MET A 52 6.74 8.00 -6.21
C MET A 52 6.83 9.53 -6.10
N GLU A 53 7.90 10.05 -5.49
CA GLU A 53 8.20 11.49 -5.48
C GLU A 53 8.35 12.06 -6.90
N GLU A 54 8.93 11.32 -7.84
CA GLU A 54 9.04 11.71 -9.26
C GLU A 54 7.68 12.02 -9.91
N ILE A 55 6.60 11.41 -9.41
CA ILE A 55 5.23 11.66 -9.88
C ILE A 55 4.38 12.46 -8.87
N GLY A 56 5.00 13.03 -7.84
CA GLY A 56 4.33 13.86 -6.82
C GLY A 56 3.44 13.09 -5.86
N ILE A 57 3.78 11.85 -5.54
CA ILE A 57 3.09 11.04 -4.52
C ILE A 57 4.07 10.72 -3.39
N ASP A 58 3.76 11.13 -2.17
CA ASP A 58 4.55 10.77 -0.99
C ASP A 58 4.02 9.46 -0.38
N ILE A 59 4.89 8.44 -0.30
CA ILE A 59 4.61 7.16 0.38
C ILE A 59 5.53 6.93 1.60
N SER A 60 6.29 7.94 2.03
CA SER A 60 7.26 7.83 3.13
C SER A 60 6.61 7.49 4.47
N ALA A 61 5.35 7.88 4.66
CA ALA A 61 4.54 7.57 5.84
C ALA A 61 3.88 6.18 5.80
N HIS A 62 4.03 5.42 4.71
CA HIS A 62 3.55 4.05 4.68
C HIS A 62 4.34 3.16 5.64
N HIS A 63 3.74 2.05 6.06
CA HIS A 63 4.39 1.06 6.90
C HIS A 63 4.26 -0.34 6.30
N SER A 64 5.32 -1.12 6.44
CA SER A 64 5.36 -2.53 6.03
C SER A 64 4.59 -3.38 7.03
N LYS A 65 3.54 -4.08 6.60
CA LYS A 65 2.63 -4.85 7.46
C LYS A 65 2.26 -6.21 6.91
N HIS A 66 1.89 -7.11 7.83
CA HIS A 66 1.47 -8.45 7.48
C HIS A 66 0.02 -8.45 7.02
N LEU A 67 -0.32 -9.32 6.07
CA LEU A 67 -1.71 -9.51 5.61
C LEU A 67 -2.68 -9.93 6.73
N ASN A 68 -2.16 -10.35 7.89
CA ASN A 68 -2.98 -10.82 9.01
C ASN A 68 -3.81 -9.69 9.63
N GLU A 69 -3.36 -8.44 9.48
CA GLU A 69 -4.10 -7.26 9.94
C GLU A 69 -5.46 -7.08 9.24
N PHE A 70 -5.65 -7.78 8.12
CA PHE A 70 -6.85 -7.69 7.28
C PHE A 70 -7.74 -8.94 7.36
N LEU A 71 -7.41 -9.95 8.17
CA LEU A 71 -8.16 -11.22 8.21
C LEU A 71 -9.63 -11.07 8.65
N ASN A 72 -9.93 -10.02 9.41
CA ASN A 72 -11.27 -9.73 9.92
C ASN A 72 -11.90 -8.52 9.20
N GLN A 73 -11.44 -8.20 7.99
CA GLN A 73 -11.95 -7.10 7.18
C GLN A 73 -12.55 -7.64 5.88
N ASP A 74 -13.63 -7.02 5.42
CA ASP A 74 -14.19 -7.30 4.10
C ASP A 74 -13.34 -6.62 3.02
N ILE A 75 -12.85 -7.43 2.07
CA ILE A 75 -12.02 -7.01 0.94
C ILE A 75 -12.81 -7.26 -0.35
N GLU A 76 -12.79 -6.27 -1.25
CA GLU A 76 -13.41 -6.33 -2.58
C GLU A 76 -12.51 -7.06 -3.59
#